data_AF-A0A7J4T7R2-F1
#
_entry.id   AF-A0A7J4T7R2-F1
#
_cell.length_a   1.000
_cell.length_b   1.000
_cell.length_c   1.000
_cell.angle_alpha   90.00
_cell.angle_beta   90.00
_cell.angle_gamma   90.00
#
_symmetry.space_group_name_H-M   'P 1'
#
loop_
_entity.id
_entity.type
_entity.pdbx_description
1 polymer ?
#
loop_
_entity_poly.entity_id
_entity_poly.type
_entity_poly.pdbx_seq_one_letter_code
_entity_poly.pdbx_strand_id
1 'polypeptide(L)' 'MCHDKEQPISILLVTHDPELASKADRMLLLNDGRTAASNIREAWGLDGGEEE' A
#
# COMPACT_ATOMS: atom_id res chain seq x y z
N MET A 1 -4.22 -17.47 -2.94
CA MET A 1 -3.06 -17.38 -3.85
C MET A 1 -1.86 -16.72 -3.16
N CYS A 2 -1.92 -15.49 -2.63
CA CYS A 2 -0.82 -14.97 -1.77
C CYS A 2 -0.86 -15.50 -0.34
N HIS A 3 -2.05 -15.79 0.19
CA HIS A 3 -2.28 -16.32 1.54
C HIS A 3 -2.37 -17.87 1.60
N ASP A 4 -1.77 -18.57 0.64
CA ASP A 4 -1.72 -20.03 0.70
C ASP A 4 -0.87 -20.46 1.90
N LYS A 5 -1.39 -21.38 2.72
CA LYS A 5 -0.74 -21.81 3.98
C LYS A 5 0.36 -22.84 3.75
N GLU A 6 0.28 -23.62 2.68
CA GLU A 6 1.23 -24.70 2.39
C GLU A 6 2.35 -24.20 1.47
N GLN A 7 2.03 -23.28 0.55
CA GLN A 7 2.98 -22.70 -0.40
C GLN A 7 2.73 -21.19 -0.57
N PRO A 8 3.16 -20.36 0.41
CA PRO A 8 3.00 -18.92 0.30
C PRO A 8 3.89 -18.36 -0.82
N ILE A 9 3.32 -17.46 -1.62
CA ILE A 9 4.05 -16.69 -2.64
C ILE A 9 4.05 -15.21 -2.27
N SER A 10 5.21 -14.58 -2.41
CA SER A 10 5.34 -13.13 -2.27
C SER A 10 5.19 -12.47 -3.64
N ILE A 11 4.33 -11.45 -3.72
CA ILE A 11 4.04 -10.73 -4.96
C ILE A 11 4.46 -9.27 -4.76
N LEU A 12 5.26 -8.75 -5.70
CA LEU A 12 5.51 -7.32 -5.84
C LEU A 12 4.65 -6.79 -6.99
N LEU A 13 3.69 -5.94 -6.66
CA LEU A 13 2.81 -5.26 -7.62
C LEU A 13 3.22 -3.79 -7.74
N VAL A 14 3.37 -3.32 -8.98
CA VAL A 14 3.56 -1.89 -9.29
C VAL A 14 2.37 -1.43 -10.11
N THR A 15 1.62 -0.47 -9.60
CA THR A 15 0.43 0.06 -10.27
C THR A 15 0.25 1.54 -9.92
N HIS A 16 -0.34 2.29 -10.86
CA HIS A 16 -0.81 3.65 -10.62
C HIS A 16 -2.31 3.71 -10.27
N ASP A 17 -3.02 2.57 -10.31
CA ASP A 17 -4.44 2.47 -9.96
C ASP A 17 -4.61 2.31 -8.43
N PRO A 18 -5.21 3.30 -7.73
CA PRO A 18 -5.39 3.24 -6.28
C PRO A 18 -6.41 2.21 -5.82
N GLU A 19 -7.44 1.91 -6.63
CA GLU A 19 -8.43 0.87 -6.32
C GLU A 19 -7.76 -0.50 -6.25
N LEU A 20 -6.88 -0.79 -7.22
CA LEU A 20 -6.11 -2.04 -7.22
C LEU A 20 -5.08 -2.07 -6.08
N ALA A 21 -4.38 -0.96 -5.85
CA ALA A 21 -3.36 -0.86 -4.81
C ALA A 21 -3.95 -1.06 -3.41
N SER A 22 -5.17 -0.55 -3.16
CA SER A 22 -5.88 -0.70 -1.88
C SER A 22 -6.14 -2.15 -1.46
N LYS A 23 -6.09 -3.10 -2.40
CA LYS A 23 -6.28 -4.54 -2.15
C LYS A 23 -5.01 -5.24 -1.66
N ALA A 24 -3.87 -4.57 -1.69
CA ALA A 24 -2.60 -5.13 -1.24
C ALA A 24 -2.51 -5.12 0.29
N ASP A 25 -1.84 -6.12 0.86
CA ASP A 25 -1.60 -6.20 2.29
C ASP A 25 -0.68 -5.07 2.80
N ARG A 26 0.23 -4.60 1.93
CA ARG A 26 1.17 -3.52 2.21
C ARG A 26 1.36 -2.65 0.98
N MET A 27 1.52 -1.36 1.20
CA MET A 27 1.77 -0.39 0.15
C MET A 27 3.01 0.43 0.47
N LEU A 28 3.87 0.60 -0.53
CA LEU A 28 5.05 1.47 -0.47
C LEU A 28 4.88 2.56 -1.53
N LEU A 29 4.78 3.82 -1.09
CA LEU A 29 4.78 4.95 -2.02
C LEU A 29 6.23 5.29 -2.39
N LEU A 30 6.51 5.41 -3.69
CA LEU A 30 7.80 5.86 -4.19
C LEU A 30 7.68 7.29 -4.73
N ASN A 31 8.60 8.16 -4.30
CA ASN A 31 8.75 9.51 -4.81
C ASN A 31 10.24 9.83 -4.97
N ASP A 32 10.65 10.35 -6.13
CA ASP A 32 12.05 10.69 -6.45
C ASP A 32 13.06 9.58 -6.12
N GLY A 33 12.72 8.33 -6.45
CA GLY A 33 13.58 7.17 -6.20
C GLY A 33 13.72 6.77 -4.72
N ARG A 34 12.91 7.33 -3.83
CA ARG A 34 12.88 7.02 -2.39
C ARG A 34 11.50 6.56 -1.95
N THR A 35 11.44 5.75 -0.90
CA THR A 35 10.18 5.38 -0.24
C THR A 35 9.66 6.57 0.58
N ALA A 36 8.53 7.12 0.18
CA ALA A 36 7.94 8.32 0.79
C ALA A 36 7.09 8.00 2.03
N ALA A 37 6.33 6.91 2.02
CA ALA A 37 5.51 6.46 3.15
C ALA A 37 5.18 4.96 3.04
N SER A 38 5.05 4.29 4.20
CA SER A 38 4.81 2.84 4.32
C SER A 38 3.37 2.47 4.68
N ASN A 39 2.49 3.45 4.86
CA ASN A 39 1.05 3.22 5.04
C ASN A 39 0.25 4.19 4.17
N ILE A 40 -0.91 3.73 3.66
CA ILE A 40 -1.73 4.50 2.71
C ILE A 40 -2.34 5.76 3.36
N ARG A 41 -2.64 5.70 4.67
CA ARG A 41 -3.26 6.79 5.42
C ARG A 41 -2.35 8.02 5.51
N GLU A 42 -1.07 7.82 5.86
CA GLU A 42 -0.07 8.88 5.87
C GLU A 42 0.29 9.32 4.45
N ALA A 43 0.38 8.38 3.49
CA ALA A 43 0.78 8.67 2.12
C ALA A 43 -0.21 9.57 1.35
N TRP A 44 -1.48 9.54 1.73
CA TRP A 44 -2.57 10.27 1.05
C TRP A 44 -3.12 11.44 1.87
N GLY A 45 -2.53 11.75 3.04
CA GLY A 45 -2.96 12.85 3.90
C GLY A 45 -4.35 12.66 4.51
N LEU A 46 -4.78 11.41 4.71
CA LEU A 46 -6.12 11.09 5.24
C LEU A 46 -6.23 11.27 6.77
N ASP A 47 -5.16 11.70 7.44
CA ASP A 47 -5.17 12.09 8.88
C ASP A 47 -5.62 13.55 9.10
N GLY A 48 -6.23 14.19 8.08
CA GLY A 48 -6.62 15.61 8.09
C GLY A 48 -8.12 15.91 8.20
N GLY A 49 -8.91 15.07 8.88
CA GLY A 49 -10.35 15.31 9.10
C GLY A 49 -10.81 15.01 10.53
N GLU A 50 -10.70 16.02 11.39
CA GLU A 50 -11.57 16.47 12.51
C GLU A 50 -12.38 15.39 13.29
N GLU A 51 -12.01 15.09 14.54
CA GLU A 51 -12.53 15.68 15.82
C GLU A 51 -13.80 14.96 16.37
N GLU A 52 -13.67 14.53 17.65
CA GLU A 52 -14.60 13.83 18.58
C GLU A 52 -14.80 12.30 18.48
#